data_AF-A0A7X6ZES2-F1
#
_entry.id   AF-A0A7X6ZES2-F1
#
_cell.length_a   1.000
_cell.length_b   1.000
_cell.length_c   1.000
_cell.angle_alpha   90.00
_cell.angle_beta   90.00
_cell.angle_gamma   90.00
#
_symmetry.space_group_name_H-M   'P 1'
#
loop_
_entity.id
_entity.type
_entity.pdbx_description
1 polymer ?
#
loop_
_entity_poly.entity_id
_entity_poly.type
_entity_poly.pdbx_seq_one_letter_code
_entity_poly.pdbx_strand_id
1 'polypeptide(L)'
;MKKKITSLLTAAVMLLSLFIIPPGVALAADGTTWDGNAYEFTEELGTEADPYIIDTAGKLAYLAQRVNEGNSSYLSAYYSLTEDLDLSGYDWEPIGNGSFAGAIFKGYFDGNGHKITRMNVDITSGSFAGLFGATSGATIKNLSVFGNVKVVNSSAGWA
;
A
#
# COMPACT_ATOMS: atom_id res chain seq x y z
N MET A 1 60.74 -24.23 -12.35
CA MET A 1 59.56 -24.35 -13.25
C MET A 1 58.33 -24.75 -12.45
N LYS A 2 57.42 -23.80 -12.17
CA LYS A 2 55.99 -24.04 -11.89
C LYS A 2 55.23 -22.87 -12.55
N LYS A 3 54.28 -23.20 -13.42
CA LYS A 3 53.69 -22.30 -14.43
C LYS A 3 52.79 -21.23 -13.78
N LYS A 4 52.83 -20.00 -14.31
CA LYS A 4 51.81 -18.97 -14.13
C LYS A 4 50.64 -19.27 -15.08
N ILE A 5 49.40 -19.23 -14.60
CA ILE A 5 48.20 -19.04 -15.44
C ILE A 5 47.23 -18.14 -14.66
N THR A 6 47.03 -16.93 -15.17
CA THR A 6 45.99 -15.96 -14.83
C THR A 6 44.66 -16.32 -15.50
N SER A 7 43.51 -16.16 -14.83
CA SER A 7 42.18 -15.92 -15.44
C SER A 7 41.21 -15.52 -14.32
N LEU A 8 40.84 -14.25 -14.10
CA LEU A 8 39.82 -13.49 -14.85
C LEU A 8 38.75 -14.38 -15.49
N LEU A 9 37.67 -14.64 -14.74
CA LEU A 9 36.31 -14.86 -15.20
C LEU A 9 35.38 -14.85 -13.99
N THR A 10 35.11 -13.64 -13.50
CA THR A 10 33.76 -13.27 -13.08
C THR A 10 32.80 -13.55 -14.25
N ALA A 11 31.57 -13.95 -13.92
CA ALA A 11 30.41 -14.16 -14.80
C ALA A 11 30.21 -15.59 -15.34
N ALA A 12 28.94 -16.02 -15.21
CA ALA A 12 28.29 -17.08 -15.98
C ALA A 12 28.38 -18.54 -15.49
N VAL A 13 27.95 -18.80 -14.25
CA VAL A 13 27.14 -19.99 -13.90
C VAL A 13 26.25 -19.56 -12.71
N MET A 14 25.16 -18.80 -12.91
CA MET A 14 23.88 -19.33 -13.41
C MET A 14 23.64 -20.79 -13.02
N LEU A 15 23.57 -21.06 -11.71
CA LEU A 15 22.57 -21.99 -11.18
C LEU A 15 21.22 -21.29 -11.38
N LEU A 16 20.57 -21.32 -12.55
CA LEU A 16 19.76 -22.45 -13.03
C LEU A 16 19.10 -23.25 -11.91
N SER A 17 18.55 -22.56 -10.90
CA SER A 17 17.32 -23.04 -10.27
C SER A 17 16.21 -22.93 -11.33
N LEU A 18 15.93 -24.04 -12.00
CA LEU A 18 14.68 -24.23 -12.70
C LEU A 18 13.54 -24.05 -11.69
N PHE A 19 13.03 -22.83 -11.56
CA PHE A 19 11.63 -22.67 -11.24
C PHE A 19 10.87 -23.11 -12.48
N ILE A 20 10.47 -24.38 -12.50
CA ILE A 20 9.37 -24.84 -13.32
C ILE A 20 8.15 -24.10 -12.77
N ILE A 21 7.87 -22.92 -13.31
CA ILE A 21 6.59 -22.26 -13.07
C ILE A 21 5.57 -23.13 -13.83
N PRO A 22 4.64 -23.80 -13.15
CA PRO A 22 3.58 -24.51 -13.85
C PRO A 22 2.80 -23.49 -14.69
N PRO A 23 2.49 -23.76 -15.96
CA PRO A 23 1.56 -22.93 -16.74
C PRO A 23 0.19 -23.02 -16.07
N GLY A 24 -0.12 -22.04 -15.22
CA GLY A 24 -1.30 -22.04 -14.35
C GLY A 24 -1.18 -21.23 -13.06
N VAL A 25 0.01 -20.78 -12.65
CA VAL A 25 0.10 -19.70 -11.67
C VAL A 25 -0.09 -18.39 -12.43
N ALA A 26 -1.34 -17.97 -12.58
CA ALA A 26 -1.60 -16.55 -12.74
C ALA A 26 -1.07 -15.89 -11.47
N LEU A 27 0.10 -15.23 -11.54
CA LEU A 27 0.32 -14.10 -10.67
C LEU A 27 -0.88 -13.19 -10.99
N ALA A 28 -1.81 -13.06 -10.04
CA ALA A 28 -2.79 -11.98 -10.12
C ALA A 28 -1.92 -10.72 -10.25
N ALA A 29 -1.91 -10.13 -11.44
CA ALA A 29 -1.31 -8.82 -11.62
C ALA A 29 -2.13 -7.92 -10.70
N ASP A 30 -1.53 -7.52 -9.59
CA ASP A 30 -2.06 -6.48 -8.74
C ASP A 30 -2.25 -5.27 -9.65
N GLY A 31 -3.52 -4.95 -9.91
CA GLY A 31 -3.88 -3.96 -10.90
C GLY A 31 -4.02 -2.58 -10.27
N THR A 32 -4.25 -1.61 -11.14
CA THR A 32 -4.78 -0.30 -10.73
C THR A 32 -6.22 -0.39 -10.23
N THR A 33 -6.95 -1.45 -10.57
CA THR A 33 -8.28 -1.78 -10.02
C THR A 33 -8.15 -2.77 -8.87
N TRP A 34 -8.76 -2.43 -7.73
CA TRP A 34 -8.63 -3.20 -6.50
C TRP A 34 -9.47 -4.48 -6.55
N ASP A 35 -8.86 -5.57 -6.14
CA ASP A 35 -9.48 -6.88 -6.03
C ASP A 35 -9.87 -7.23 -4.58
N GLY A 36 -9.65 -6.29 -3.65
CA GLY A 36 -9.92 -6.45 -2.22
C GLY A 36 -8.74 -7.04 -1.43
N ASN A 37 -7.63 -7.38 -2.08
CA ASN A 37 -6.45 -7.93 -1.42
C ASN A 37 -5.40 -6.85 -1.15
N ALA A 38 -4.50 -7.14 -0.20
CA ALA A 38 -3.33 -6.34 0.09
C ALA A 38 -2.07 -7.02 -0.48
N TYR A 39 -1.20 -6.25 -1.13
CA TYR A 39 0.04 -6.74 -1.73
C TYR A 39 1.25 -6.01 -1.14
N GLU A 40 2.26 -6.78 -0.72
CA GLU A 40 3.42 -6.24 -0.02
C GLU A 40 4.33 -5.42 -0.95
N PHE A 41 5.08 -4.49 -0.36
CA PHE A 41 6.24 -3.87 -1.02
C PHE A 41 7.41 -4.87 -1.02
N THR A 42 8.12 -4.99 -2.14
CA THR A 42 9.13 -6.05 -2.30
C THR A 42 10.56 -5.54 -2.32
N GLU A 43 10.81 -4.26 -2.63
CA GLU A 43 12.18 -3.77 -2.85
C GLU A 43 12.46 -2.38 -2.24
N GLU A 44 11.43 -1.57 -1.99
CA GLU A 44 11.56 -0.18 -1.58
C GLU A 44 11.79 -0.02 -0.07
N LEU A 45 12.54 1.01 0.32
CA LEU A 45 12.88 1.25 1.73
C LEU A 45 11.97 2.28 2.43
N GLY A 46 11.14 3.02 1.70
CA GLY A 46 10.23 4.03 2.26
C GLY A 46 10.92 5.30 2.75
N THR A 47 12.08 5.64 2.19
CA THR A 47 12.84 6.86 2.52
C THR A 47 12.51 7.99 1.54
N GLU A 48 12.92 9.22 1.83
CA GLU A 48 12.71 10.35 0.90
C GLU A 48 13.38 10.12 -0.48
N ALA A 49 14.58 9.51 -0.48
CA ALA A 49 15.32 9.21 -1.70
C ALA A 49 14.83 7.93 -2.41
N ASP A 50 14.09 7.08 -1.71
CA ASP A 50 13.59 5.79 -2.17
C ASP A 50 12.23 5.51 -1.51
N PRO A 51 11.16 6.21 -1.96
CA PRO A 51 9.84 6.08 -1.37
C PRO A 51 9.22 4.74 -1.74
N TYR A 52 8.29 4.27 -0.92
CA TYR A 52 7.42 3.15 -1.31
C TYR A 52 6.58 3.56 -2.52
N ILE A 53 6.74 2.83 -3.63
CA ILE A 53 6.00 3.06 -4.86
C ILE A 53 4.66 2.35 -4.80
N ILE A 54 3.59 3.12 -4.99
CA ILE A 54 2.23 2.61 -5.01
C ILE A 54 1.72 2.77 -6.45
N ASP A 55 1.88 1.71 -7.22
CA ASP A 55 1.40 1.51 -8.59
C ASP A 55 0.12 0.64 -8.65
N THR A 56 -0.24 0.00 -7.53
CA THR A 56 -1.40 -0.90 -7.46
C THR A 56 -2.28 -0.63 -6.26
N ALA A 57 -3.58 -0.90 -6.39
CA ALA A 57 -4.53 -0.63 -5.33
C ALA A 57 -4.32 -1.54 -4.11
N GLY A 58 -3.80 -2.75 -4.32
CA GLY A 58 -3.48 -3.63 -3.20
C GLY A 58 -2.21 -3.23 -2.43
N LYS A 59 -1.22 -2.55 -3.04
CA LYS A 59 -0.12 -1.91 -2.28
C LYS A 59 -0.62 -0.77 -1.40
N LEU A 60 -1.59 0.00 -1.88
CA LEU A 60 -2.27 1.02 -1.06
C LEU A 60 -3.03 0.37 0.12
N ALA A 61 -3.75 -0.73 -0.13
CA ALA A 61 -4.42 -1.48 0.94
C ALA A 61 -3.43 -2.07 1.95
N TYR A 62 -2.28 -2.54 1.48
CA TYR A 62 -1.20 -3.03 2.33
C TYR A 62 -0.63 -1.93 3.23
N LEU A 63 -0.44 -0.71 2.70
CA LEU A 63 -0.11 0.45 3.51
C LEU A 63 -1.14 0.67 4.62
N ALA A 64 -2.45 0.65 4.29
CA ALA A 64 -3.51 0.81 5.29
C ALA A 64 -3.40 -0.23 6.40
N GLN A 65 -3.23 -1.51 6.03
CA GLN A 65 -3.03 -2.60 6.99
C GLN A 65 -1.84 -2.34 7.92
N ARG A 66 -0.66 -2.03 7.36
CA ARG A 66 0.57 -1.86 8.17
C ARG A 66 0.51 -0.65 9.09
N VAL A 67 -0.11 0.44 8.65
CA VAL A 67 -0.34 1.62 9.50
C VAL A 67 -1.31 1.29 10.63
N ASN A 68 -2.38 0.54 10.34
CA ASN A 68 -3.38 0.17 11.33
C ASN A 68 -2.86 -0.88 12.34
N GLU A 69 -1.86 -1.68 11.95
CA GLU A 69 -1.08 -2.55 12.85
C GLU A 69 -0.05 -1.78 13.69
N GLY A 70 0.19 -0.49 13.40
CA GLY A 70 1.20 0.32 14.10
C GLY A 70 2.63 -0.01 13.70
N ASN A 71 2.86 -0.52 12.49
CA ASN A 71 4.19 -0.93 12.04
C ASN A 71 5.11 0.28 11.80
N SER A 72 6.22 0.35 12.53
CA SER A 72 7.14 1.48 12.51
C SER A 72 7.77 1.77 11.15
N SER A 73 7.93 0.75 10.30
CA SER A 73 8.49 0.93 8.95
C SER A 73 7.54 1.67 8.00
N TYR A 74 6.25 1.73 8.34
CA TYR A 74 5.22 2.32 7.48
C TYR A 74 4.58 3.59 8.07
N LEU A 75 4.57 3.75 9.40
CA LEU A 75 3.90 4.88 10.05
C LEU A 75 4.38 6.26 9.58
N SER A 76 5.69 6.41 9.35
CA SER A 76 6.34 7.70 9.07
C SER A 76 7.19 7.69 7.80
N ALA A 77 6.95 6.75 6.90
CA ALA A 77 7.71 6.59 5.66
C ALA A 77 7.22 7.54 4.53
N TYR A 78 7.93 7.51 3.41
CA TYR A 78 7.61 8.25 2.20
C TYR A 78 6.93 7.33 1.17
N TYR A 79 5.88 7.85 0.54
CA TYR A 79 5.04 7.14 -0.41
C TYR A 79 4.83 8.00 -1.65
N SER A 80 4.83 7.37 -2.82
CA SER A 80 4.49 8.02 -4.09
C SER A 80 3.51 7.17 -4.87
N LEU A 81 2.39 7.77 -5.29
CA LEU A 81 1.57 7.18 -6.35
C LEU A 81 2.30 7.33 -7.69
N THR A 82 2.16 6.31 -8.53
CA THR A 82 2.64 6.33 -9.93
C THR A 82 1.54 5.98 -10.94
N GLU A 83 0.37 5.59 -10.45
CA GLU A 83 -0.80 5.23 -11.25
C GLU A 83 -2.07 5.78 -10.61
N ASP A 84 -3.10 5.94 -11.43
CA ASP A 84 -4.45 6.15 -10.94
C ASP A 84 -5.01 4.84 -10.40
N LEU A 85 -5.66 4.88 -9.23
CA LEU A 85 -6.18 3.69 -8.56
C LEU A 85 -7.72 3.72 -8.48
N ASP A 86 -8.35 2.56 -8.65
CA ASP A 86 -9.78 2.33 -8.48
C ASP A 86 -10.00 1.33 -7.35
N LEU A 87 -10.64 1.76 -6.26
CA LEU A 87 -10.94 0.92 -5.10
C LEU A 87 -12.18 0.04 -5.28
N SER A 88 -12.72 -0.04 -6.50
CA SER A 88 -13.80 -0.95 -6.88
C SER A 88 -15.10 -0.77 -6.11
N GLY A 89 -15.25 0.27 -5.28
CA GLY A 89 -16.40 0.44 -4.39
C GLY A 89 -16.46 -0.59 -3.26
N TYR A 90 -15.37 -1.34 -3.03
CA TYR A 90 -15.27 -2.23 -1.88
C TYR A 90 -15.12 -1.42 -0.59
N ASP A 91 -15.46 -2.06 0.53
CA ASP A 91 -15.30 -1.46 1.84
C ASP A 91 -13.83 -1.18 2.10
N TRP A 92 -13.53 0.10 2.21
CA TRP A 92 -12.20 0.62 2.43
C TRP A 92 -11.95 0.81 3.92
N GLU A 93 -10.90 0.19 4.43
CA GLU A 93 -10.37 0.47 5.76
C GLU A 93 -9.42 1.68 5.67
N PRO A 94 -9.70 2.80 6.38
CA PRO A 94 -8.87 3.98 6.30
C PRO A 94 -7.41 3.74 6.70
N ILE A 95 -6.47 4.40 6.02
CA ILE A 95 -5.06 4.46 6.43
C ILE A 95 -4.99 5.26 7.73
N GLY A 96 -4.57 4.61 8.81
CA GLY A 96 -4.65 5.17 10.15
C GLY A 96 -6.09 5.19 10.63
N ASN A 97 -6.60 4.06 11.10
CA ASN A 97 -7.99 3.94 11.57
C ASN A 97 -8.21 4.52 12.98
N GLY A 98 -7.16 5.00 13.65
CA GLY A 98 -7.25 5.65 14.96
C GLY A 98 -7.73 4.75 16.09
N SER A 99 -7.74 3.43 15.89
CA SER A 99 -8.22 2.44 16.87
C SER A 99 -7.37 2.40 18.14
N PHE A 100 -6.10 2.82 18.07
CA PHE A 100 -5.21 3.06 19.20
C PHE A 100 -4.16 4.12 18.83
N ALA A 101 -3.37 4.58 19.82
CA ALA A 101 -2.39 5.67 19.64
C ALA A 101 -1.30 5.39 18.58
N GLY A 102 -1.07 4.12 18.23
CA GLY A 102 -0.14 3.70 17.19
C GLY A 102 -0.76 3.57 15.80
N ALA A 103 -2.08 3.50 15.66
CA ALA A 103 -2.79 3.38 14.39
C ALA A 103 -3.07 4.77 13.76
N ILE A 104 -2.03 5.58 13.62
CA ILE A 104 -2.11 6.96 13.13
C ILE A 104 -1.05 7.16 12.03
N PHE A 105 -1.46 7.63 10.86
CA PHE A 105 -0.53 7.92 9.78
C PHE A 105 0.26 9.20 10.05
N LYS A 106 1.59 9.14 9.92
CA LYS A 106 2.53 10.24 10.20
C LYS A 106 3.50 10.49 9.04
N GLY A 107 3.33 9.76 7.95
CA GLY A 107 4.25 9.76 6.82
C GLY A 107 4.04 10.89 5.83
N TYR A 108 4.77 10.77 4.73
CA TYR A 108 4.69 11.65 3.59
C TYR A 108 4.06 10.90 2.41
N PHE A 109 2.93 11.39 1.90
CA PHE A 109 2.22 10.79 0.79
C PHE A 109 2.10 11.79 -0.36
N ASP A 110 2.83 11.54 -1.45
CA ASP A 110 2.72 12.30 -2.69
C ASP A 110 1.81 11.55 -3.67
N GLY A 111 0.64 12.11 -3.95
CA GLY A 111 -0.23 11.58 -4.99
C GLY A 111 0.32 11.80 -6.40
N ASN A 112 1.34 12.65 -6.57
CA ASN A 112 1.99 12.95 -7.84
C ASN A 112 1.02 13.32 -8.99
N GLY A 113 -0.14 13.88 -8.65
CA GLY A 113 -1.19 14.27 -9.59
C GLY A 113 -2.19 13.14 -9.94
N HIS A 114 -1.98 11.93 -9.41
CA HIS A 114 -2.87 10.80 -9.62
C HIS A 114 -4.12 10.86 -8.74
N LYS A 115 -5.13 10.09 -9.17
CA LYS A 115 -6.41 9.96 -8.48
C LYS A 115 -6.62 8.58 -7.89
N ILE A 116 -7.32 8.55 -6.77
CA ILE A 116 -7.89 7.33 -6.19
C ILE A 116 -9.41 7.45 -6.26
N THR A 117 -10.06 6.46 -6.85
CA THR A 117 -11.48 6.53 -7.21
C THR A 117 -12.27 5.38 -6.60
N ARG A 118 -13.61 5.56 -6.57
CA ARG A 118 -14.58 4.60 -6.04
C ARG A 118 -14.23 4.09 -4.63
N MET A 119 -13.64 4.93 -3.79
CA MET A 119 -13.51 4.63 -2.37
C MET A 119 -14.91 4.49 -1.75
N ASN A 120 -15.13 3.48 -0.90
CA ASN A 120 -16.37 3.32 -0.13
C ASN A 120 -16.04 3.10 1.35
N VAL A 121 -16.53 3.96 2.23
CA VAL A 121 -16.34 3.80 3.69
C VAL A 121 -17.69 3.83 4.38
N ASP A 122 -18.06 2.72 5.03
CA ASP A 122 -19.26 2.60 5.86
C ASP A 122 -18.87 2.69 7.35
N ILE A 123 -19.27 3.78 8.02
CA ILE A 123 -19.01 4.01 9.45
C ILE A 123 -20.18 3.48 10.26
N THR A 124 -19.97 2.42 11.03
CA THR A 124 -21.02 1.81 11.87
C THR A 124 -20.98 2.22 13.34
N SER A 125 -19.85 2.72 13.86
CA SER A 125 -19.74 3.29 15.21
C SER A 125 -18.41 4.02 15.43
N GLY A 126 -18.42 5.31 15.75
CA GLY A 126 -17.27 6.04 16.34
C GLY A 126 -15.97 6.11 15.52
N SER A 127 -15.94 5.58 14.30
CA SER A 127 -14.71 5.47 13.49
C SER A 127 -14.40 6.73 12.70
N PHE A 128 -13.11 6.95 12.46
CA PHE A 128 -12.61 7.87 11.45
C PHE A 128 -12.91 7.34 10.03
N ALA A 129 -13.00 8.23 9.05
CA ALA A 129 -13.33 7.86 7.67
C ALA A 129 -12.61 8.70 6.63
N GLY A 130 -12.70 8.23 5.38
CA GLY A 130 -11.95 8.74 4.25
C GLY A 130 -10.84 7.78 3.85
N LEU A 131 -9.99 8.22 2.93
CA LEU A 131 -8.85 7.43 2.50
C LEU A 131 -7.85 7.27 3.66
N PHE A 132 -7.62 8.37 4.37
CA PHE A 132 -6.90 8.44 5.63
C PHE A 132 -7.91 8.73 6.75
N GLY A 133 -7.88 7.94 7.83
CA GLY A 133 -8.78 8.14 8.96
C GLY A 133 -8.21 9.15 9.96
N ALA A 134 -7.01 8.88 10.45
CA ALA A 134 -6.33 9.62 11.49
C ALA A 134 -4.88 9.88 11.09
N THR A 135 -4.50 11.15 11.10
CA THR A 135 -3.16 11.61 10.73
C THR A 135 -2.56 12.49 11.83
N SER A 136 -1.23 12.46 12.00
CA SER A 136 -0.52 13.36 12.92
C SER A 136 0.85 13.73 12.38
N GLY A 137 1.07 15.02 12.10
CA GLY A 137 2.32 15.50 11.49
C GLY A 137 2.58 14.97 10.07
N ALA A 138 1.59 14.30 9.45
CA ALA A 138 1.70 13.79 8.10
C ALA A 138 1.66 14.91 7.06
N THR A 139 2.29 14.66 5.92
CA THR A 139 2.14 15.49 4.71
C THR A 139 1.45 14.67 3.63
N ILE A 140 0.32 15.15 3.14
CA ILE A 140 -0.42 14.54 2.03
C ILE A 140 -0.59 15.63 0.97
N LYS A 141 -0.12 15.39 -0.24
CA LYS A 141 -0.17 16.39 -1.32
C LYS A 141 -0.42 15.77 -2.69
N ASN A 142 -0.79 16.60 -3.66
CA ASN A 142 -0.96 16.24 -5.07
C ASN A 142 -1.88 15.02 -5.31
N LEU A 143 -2.89 14.85 -4.46
CA LEU A 143 -3.76 13.68 -4.46
C LEU A 143 -5.21 14.11 -4.65
N SER A 144 -5.92 13.45 -5.56
CA SER A 144 -7.38 13.56 -5.68
C SER A 144 -8.05 12.27 -5.25
N VAL A 145 -9.04 12.34 -4.36
CA VAL A 145 -9.80 11.17 -3.89
C VAL A 145 -11.27 11.33 -4.21
N PHE A 146 -11.86 10.32 -4.83
CA PHE A 146 -13.28 10.27 -5.19
C PHE A 146 -13.91 9.02 -4.58
N GLY A 147 -15.04 9.20 -3.89
CA GLY A 147 -15.72 8.08 -3.25
C GLY A 147 -16.91 8.50 -2.41
N ASN A 148 -17.46 7.50 -1.72
CA ASN A 148 -18.59 7.63 -0.82
C ASN A 148 -18.13 7.41 0.62
N VAL A 149 -18.64 8.25 1.53
CA VAL A 149 -18.55 8.02 2.97
C VAL A 149 -19.97 8.01 3.50
N LYS A 150 -20.34 6.91 4.15
CA LYS A 150 -21.69 6.70 4.69
C LYS A 150 -21.61 6.52 6.20
N VAL A 151 -22.33 7.37 6.92
CA VAL A 151 -22.47 7.25 8.38
C VAL A 151 -23.76 6.53 8.70
N VAL A 152 -23.67 5.37 9.35
CA VAL A 152 -24.83 4.60 9.78
C VAL A 152 -25.09 4.89 11.26
N ASN A 153 -26.05 5.77 11.54
CA ASN A 153 -26.50 6.00 12.92
C ASN A 153 -27.30 4.77 13.39
N SER A 154 -26.69 3.93 14.21
CA SER A 154 -27.40 2.87 14.93
C SER A 154 -28.13 3.47 16.14
N SER A 155 -29.14 4.30 15.89
CA SER A 155 -30.14 4.58 16.93
C SER A 155 -30.97 3.32 17.11
N ALA A 156 -30.60 2.48 18.07
CA ALA A 156 -31.49 1.45 18.60
C ALA A 156 -32.70 2.19 19.18
N GLY A 157 -33.76 2.33 18.39
CA GLY A 157 -35.03 2.84 18.86
C GLY A 157 -35.54 1.87 19.91
N TRP A 158 -35.59 2.30 21.17
CA TRP A 158 -36.38 1.61 22.18
C TRP A 158 -37.85 1.87 21.81
N ALA A 159 -38.51 0.85 21.27
CA ALA A 159 -39.96 0.81 21.11
C ALA A 159 -40.60 0.26 22.39
#